data_AF-A0A494X242-F1
#
_entry.id   AF-A0A494X242-F1
#
_cell.length_a   1.000
_cell.length_b   1.000
_cell.length_c   1.000
_cell.angle_alpha   90.00
_cell.angle_beta   90.00
_cell.angle_gamma   90.00
#
_symmetry.space_group_name_H-M   'P 1'
#
loop_
_entity.id
_entity.type
_entity.pdbx_description
1 polymer ?
#
loop_
_entity_poly.entity_id
_entity_poly.type
_entity_poly.pdbx_seq_one_letter_code
_entity_poly.pdbx_strand_id
1 'polypeptide(L)'
;MLLPLPTDYARDESLRCHMALVGCGTREGGRDALNEMTRVTYLSFFLWQAGYGHADAATFSDAEAVLDAAVIRALDTHVWRLDEKEAAVIETILRIHDALLDVVPTHVYVAAQSRLATLLDRTQTISPIRREANTL
;
A
#
# COMPACT_ATOMS: atom_id res chain seq x y z
N MET A 1 -20.11 17.99 2.19
CA MET A 1 -19.90 17.45 0.84
C MET A 1 -18.46 17.72 0.45
N LEU A 2 -17.67 16.68 0.27
CA LEU A 2 -16.22 16.78 0.13
C LEU A 2 -15.86 16.14 -1.20
N LEU A 3 -15.41 16.96 -2.16
CA LEU A 3 -15.18 16.56 -3.54
C LEU A 3 -14.22 15.35 -3.60
N PRO A 4 -14.50 14.36 -4.48
CA PRO A 4 -13.57 13.26 -4.73
C PRO A 4 -12.27 13.79 -5.33
N LEU A 5 -11.26 12.94 -5.44
CA LEU A 5 -10.03 13.29 -6.13
C LEU A 5 -10.31 13.71 -7.58
N PRO A 6 -9.55 14.66 -8.15
CA PRO A 6 -9.61 14.94 -9.57
C PRO A 6 -9.34 13.66 -10.38
N THR A 7 -10.18 13.37 -11.37
CA THR A 7 -10.11 12.11 -12.11
C THR A 7 -8.75 11.88 -12.78
N ASP A 8 -8.11 12.93 -13.29
CA ASP A 8 -6.79 12.81 -13.90
C ASP A 8 -5.71 12.46 -12.86
N TYR A 9 -5.83 12.98 -11.65
CA TYR A 9 -4.93 12.63 -10.54
C TYR A 9 -5.12 11.17 -10.10
N ALA A 10 -6.37 10.73 -9.94
CA ALA A 10 -6.67 9.35 -9.56
C ALA A 10 -6.15 8.34 -10.60
N ARG A 11 -6.27 8.67 -11.89
CA ARG A 11 -5.74 7.84 -12.99
C ARG A 11 -4.22 7.80 -13.00
N ASP A 12 -3.55 8.94 -12.81
CA ASP A 12 -2.09 8.99 -12.75
C ASP A 12 -1.54 8.21 -11.54
N GLU A 13 -2.17 8.35 -10.37
CA GLU A 13 -1.81 7.59 -9.17
C GLU A 13 -1.99 6.08 -9.39
N SER A 14 -3.14 5.66 -9.94
CA SER A 14 -3.41 4.25 -10.27
C SER A 14 -2.35 3.70 -11.24
N LEU A 15 -2.07 4.42 -12.33
CA LEU A 15 -1.08 4.01 -13.32
C LEU A 15 0.32 3.85 -12.72
N ARG A 16 0.75 4.82 -11.90
CA ARG A 16 2.02 4.73 -11.17
C ARG A 16 2.09 3.50 -10.28
N CYS A 17 1.03 3.19 -9.54
CA CYS A 17 0.99 2.03 -8.66
C CYS A 17 1.09 0.71 -9.46
N HIS A 18 0.35 0.58 -10.56
CA HIS A 18 0.41 -0.61 -11.42
C HIS A 18 1.79 -0.78 -12.08
N MET A 19 2.42 0.31 -12.53
CA MET A 19 3.79 0.25 -13.05
C MET A 19 4.80 -0.16 -11.98
N ALA A 20 4.64 0.32 -10.74
CA ALA A 20 5.49 -0.09 -9.63
C ALA A 20 5.33 -1.58 -9.32
N LEU A 21 4.12 -2.14 -9.34
CA LEU A 21 3.92 -3.58 -9.18
C LEU A 21 4.62 -4.40 -10.27
N VAL A 22 4.56 -3.95 -11.53
CA VAL A 22 5.32 -4.58 -12.62
C VAL A 22 6.83 -4.53 -12.34
N GLY A 23 7.32 -3.40 -11.83
CA GLY A 23 8.71 -3.23 -11.38
C GLY A 23 9.10 -4.15 -10.22
N CYS A 24 8.16 -4.56 -9.38
CA CYS A 24 8.41 -5.57 -8.33
C CYS A 24 8.74 -6.96 -8.89
N GLY A 25 8.52 -7.22 -10.19
CA GLY A 25 8.89 -8.46 -10.87
C GLY A 25 10.25 -8.41 -11.59
N THR A 26 10.84 -7.22 -11.76
CA THR A 26 12.10 -7.03 -12.47
C THR A 26 13.30 -7.07 -11.53
N ARG A 27 14.46 -7.48 -12.03
CA ARG A 27 15.71 -7.53 -11.23
C ARG A 27 16.28 -6.13 -10.97
N GLU A 28 15.94 -5.17 -11.82
CA GLU A 28 16.31 -3.76 -11.73
C GLU A 28 15.09 -2.96 -11.23
N GLY A 29 15.27 -2.05 -10.26
CA GLY A 29 14.20 -1.19 -9.74
C GLY A 29 13.33 -1.77 -8.61
N GLY A 30 13.58 -3.01 -8.18
CA GLY A 30 12.69 -3.72 -7.26
C GLY A 30 12.57 -3.14 -5.84
N ARG A 31 13.58 -2.43 -5.32
CA ARG A 31 13.54 -1.86 -3.96
C ARG A 31 12.54 -0.69 -3.87
N ASP A 32 12.65 0.27 -4.78
CA ASP A 32 11.76 1.43 -4.80
C ASP A 32 10.32 1.00 -5.14
N ALA A 33 10.18 0.02 -6.03
CA ALA A 33 8.90 -0.63 -6.32
C ALA A 33 8.28 -1.29 -5.08
N LEU A 34 9.05 -2.06 -4.30
CA LEU A 34 8.59 -2.67 -3.04
C LEU A 34 8.23 -1.62 -1.98
N ASN A 35 8.99 -0.54 -1.89
CA ASN A 35 8.68 0.58 -1.01
C ASN A 35 7.36 1.25 -1.42
N GLU A 36 7.11 1.40 -2.72
CA GLU A 36 5.86 1.95 -3.24
C GLU A 36 4.68 1.02 -2.91
N MET A 37 4.84 -0.31 -3.04
CA MET A 37 3.79 -1.26 -2.63
C MET A 37 3.51 -1.18 -1.12
N THR A 38 4.55 -1.01 -0.31
CA THR A 38 4.38 -0.74 1.13
C THR A 38 3.61 0.55 1.38
N ARG A 39 3.95 1.63 0.67
CA ARG A 39 3.26 2.92 0.76
C ARG A 39 1.77 2.78 0.41
N VAL A 40 1.46 2.11 -0.69
CA VAL A 40 0.09 1.93 -1.18
C VAL A 40 -0.74 1.05 -0.23
N THR A 41 -0.15 -0.01 0.33
CA THR A 41 -0.80 -0.85 1.35
C THR A 41 -1.21 -0.04 2.59
N TYR A 42 -0.29 0.76 3.15
CA TYR A 42 -0.61 1.59 4.31
C TYR A 42 -1.59 2.72 4.00
N LEU A 43 -1.47 3.35 2.82
CA LEU A 43 -2.39 4.40 2.40
C LEU A 43 -3.81 3.83 2.28
N SER A 44 -3.96 2.69 1.61
CA SER A 44 -5.25 1.99 1.45
C SER A 44 -5.84 1.58 2.79
N PHE A 45 -4.99 1.08 3.69
CA PHE A 45 -5.39 0.75 5.06
C PHE A 45 -5.91 1.97 5.83
N PHE A 46 -5.23 3.11 5.78
CA PHE A 46 -5.69 4.33 6.48
C PHE A 46 -6.99 4.89 5.91
N LEU A 47 -7.20 4.78 4.60
CA LEU A 47 -8.45 5.14 3.96
C LEU A 47 -9.59 4.20 4.37
N TRP A 48 -9.30 2.89 4.42
CA TRP A 48 -10.24 1.89 4.90
C TRP A 48 -10.61 2.11 6.37
N GLN A 49 -9.63 2.38 7.23
CA GLN A 49 -9.85 2.70 8.64
C GLN A 49 -10.67 3.98 8.83
N ALA A 50 -10.58 4.94 7.89
CA ALA A 50 -11.42 6.13 7.87
C ALA A 50 -12.86 5.88 7.39
N GLY A 51 -13.21 4.61 7.11
CA GLY A 51 -14.56 4.17 6.74
C GLY A 51 -14.84 4.13 5.23
N TYR A 52 -13.80 4.10 4.39
CA TYR A 52 -13.95 4.07 2.93
C TYR A 52 -13.62 2.69 2.33
N GLY A 53 -14.26 2.36 1.22
CA GLY A 53 -14.04 1.07 0.53
C GLY A 53 -14.66 -0.13 1.25
N HIS A 54 -14.47 -1.31 0.67
CA HIS A 54 -14.97 -2.56 1.20
C HIS A 54 -13.89 -3.64 1.09
N ALA A 55 -13.29 -3.98 2.23
CA ALA A 55 -12.26 -5.00 2.35
C ALA A 55 -12.30 -5.61 3.75
N ASP A 56 -11.83 -6.84 3.89
CA ASP A 56 -11.56 -7.45 5.19
C ASP A 56 -10.20 -6.95 5.72
N ALA A 57 -10.12 -6.72 7.03
CA ALA A 57 -8.88 -6.35 7.71
C ALA A 57 -7.75 -7.37 7.44
N ALA A 58 -8.10 -8.66 7.32
CA ALA A 58 -7.17 -9.72 6.97
C ALA A 58 -6.42 -9.45 5.65
N THR A 59 -7.08 -8.81 4.67
CA THR A 59 -6.47 -8.48 3.36
C THR A 59 -5.22 -7.60 3.52
N PHE A 60 -5.29 -6.62 4.43
CA PHE A 60 -4.16 -5.72 4.69
C PHE A 60 -3.06 -6.42 5.48
N SER A 61 -3.42 -7.26 6.45
CA SER A 61 -2.48 -8.08 7.22
C SER A 61 -1.71 -9.06 6.35
N ASP A 62 -2.39 -9.72 5.40
CA ASP A 62 -1.76 -10.66 4.46
C ASP A 62 -0.80 -9.94 3.52
N ALA A 63 -1.19 -8.79 2.99
CA ALA A 63 -0.33 -7.97 2.14
C ALA A 63 0.91 -7.45 2.88
N GLU A 64 0.75 -7.03 4.14
CA GLU A 64 1.88 -6.63 4.98
C GLU A 64 2.82 -7.82 5.24
N ALA A 65 2.29 -9.00 5.56
CA ALA A 65 3.11 -10.19 5.78
C ALA A 65 3.92 -10.57 4.53
N VAL A 66 3.32 -10.46 3.34
CA VAL A 66 4.00 -10.66 2.06
C VAL A 66 5.13 -9.65 1.86
N LEU A 67 4.88 -8.37 2.10
CA LEU A 67 5.89 -7.31 1.94
C LEU A 67 7.04 -7.48 2.94
N ASP A 68 6.74 -7.78 4.20
CA ASP A 68 7.75 -8.06 5.24
C ASP A 68 8.62 -9.27 4.86
N ALA A 69 8.00 -10.37 4.40
CA ALA A 69 8.71 -11.55 3.95
C ALA A 69 9.63 -11.26 2.76
N ALA A 70 9.15 -10.47 1.79
CA ALA A 70 9.93 -10.05 0.64
C ALA A 70 11.12 -9.15 1.03
N VAL A 71 10.94 -8.22 1.99
CA VAL A 71 12.03 -7.41 2.54
C VAL A 71 13.06 -8.27 3.25
N ILE A 72 12.64 -9.17 4.14
CA ILE A 72 13.55 -10.09 4.86
C ILE A 72 14.37 -10.92 3.87
N ARG A 73 13.70 -11.50 2.85
CA ARG A 73 14.38 -12.25 1.80
C ARG A 73 15.33 -11.38 0.98
N ALA A 74 14.96 -10.14 0.66
CA ALA A 74 15.81 -9.22 -0.08
C ALA A 74 17.05 -8.79 0.70
N LEU A 75 16.97 -8.69 2.03
CA LEU A 75 18.13 -8.40 2.89
C LEU A 75 19.17 -9.53 2.86
N ASP A 76 18.74 -10.79 2.77
CA ASP A 76 19.62 -11.96 2.69
C ASP A 76 20.17 -12.19 1.27
N THR A 77 19.29 -12.11 0.26
CA THR A 77 19.62 -12.47 -1.14
C THR A 77 20.12 -11.30 -1.98
N HIS A 78 19.99 -10.06 -1.48
CA HIS A 78 20.16 -8.82 -2.23
C HIS A 78 19.24 -8.70 -3.47
N VAL A 79 18.17 -9.49 -3.54
CA VAL A 79 17.19 -9.46 -4.63
C VAL A 79 15.86 -8.91 -4.10
N TRP A 80 15.55 -7.68 -4.50
CA TRP A 80 14.29 -7.00 -4.18
C TRP A 80 13.24 -7.39 -5.20
N ARG A 81 12.40 -8.37 -4.90
CA ARG A 81 11.38 -8.85 -5.84
C ARG A 81 10.24 -9.57 -5.11
N LEU A 82 9.03 -9.45 -5.65
CA LEU A 82 7.90 -10.31 -5.31
C LEU A 82 7.85 -11.52 -6.24
N ASP A 83 7.54 -12.70 -5.71
CA ASP A 83 7.15 -13.83 -6.55
C ASP A 83 5.71 -13.69 -7.06
N GLU A 84 5.28 -14.61 -7.92
CA GLU A 84 3.94 -14.55 -8.54
C GLU A 84 2.79 -14.61 -7.52
N LYS A 85 2.95 -15.39 -6.45
CA LYS A 85 1.92 -15.53 -5.41
C LYS A 85 1.86 -14.28 -4.53
N GLU A 86 3.03 -13.77 -4.18
CA GLU A 86 3.18 -12.52 -3.44
C GLU A 86 2.59 -11.34 -4.24
N ALA A 87 2.89 -11.26 -5.54
CA ALA A 87 2.36 -10.23 -6.43
C ALA A 87 0.82 -10.29 -6.52
N ALA A 88 0.22 -11.48 -6.55
CA ALA A 88 -1.24 -11.64 -6.58
C ALA A 88 -1.94 -11.10 -5.31
N VAL A 89 -1.28 -11.22 -4.15
CA VAL A 89 -1.77 -10.61 -2.90
C VAL A 89 -1.75 -9.09 -3.01
N ILE A 90 -0.65 -8.52 -3.52
CA ILE A 90 -0.50 -7.07 -3.68
C ILE A 90 -1.42 -6.51 -4.77
N GLU A 91 -1.70 -7.26 -5.84
CA GLU A 91 -2.69 -6.89 -6.86
C GLU A 91 -4.10 -6.74 -6.25
N THR A 92 -4.43 -7.52 -5.22
CA THR A 92 -5.69 -7.36 -4.49
C THR A 92 -5.73 -6.03 -3.73
N ILE A 93 -4.62 -5.60 -3.13
CA ILE A 93 -4.51 -4.27 -2.54
C ILE A 93 -4.63 -3.17 -3.58
N LEU A 94 -4.01 -3.31 -4.76
CA LEU A 94 -4.13 -2.30 -5.82
C LEU A 94 -5.57 -2.13 -6.30
N ARG A 95 -6.32 -3.23 -6.46
CA ARG A 95 -7.75 -3.14 -6.82
C ARG A 95 -8.57 -2.41 -5.76
N ILE A 96 -8.27 -2.64 -4.48
CA ILE A 96 -8.89 -1.90 -3.37
C ILE A 96 -8.49 -0.43 -3.44
N HIS A 97 -7.22 -0.13 -3.69
CA HIS A 97 -6.71 1.22 -3.80
C HIS A 97 -7.38 2.00 -4.93
N ASP A 98 -7.49 1.42 -6.12
CA ASP A 98 -8.16 2.02 -7.28
C ASP A 98 -9.62 2.36 -6.95
N ALA A 99 -10.35 1.42 -6.32
CA ALA A 99 -11.72 1.65 -5.88
C ALA A 99 -11.82 2.77 -4.83
N LEU A 100 -10.82 2.91 -3.95
CA LEU A 100 -10.75 4.00 -2.97
C LEU A 100 -10.52 5.35 -3.64
N LEU A 101 -9.63 5.44 -4.64
CA LEU A 101 -9.32 6.69 -5.35
C LEU A 101 -10.55 7.28 -6.04
N ASP A 102 -11.47 6.44 -6.50
CA ASP A 102 -12.72 6.87 -7.16
C ASP A 102 -13.74 7.49 -6.20
N VAL A 103 -13.73 7.10 -4.92
CA VAL A 103 -14.80 7.43 -3.96
C VAL A 103 -14.36 8.31 -2.80
N VAL A 104 -13.05 8.31 -2.48
CA VAL A 104 -12.53 9.03 -1.32
C VAL A 104 -12.54 10.54 -1.57
N PRO A 105 -13.07 11.32 -0.61
CA PRO A 105 -12.92 12.75 -0.64
C PRO A 105 -11.46 13.22 -0.54
N THR A 106 -11.10 14.25 -1.31
CA THR A 106 -9.73 14.78 -1.39
C THR A 106 -9.10 15.05 -0.02
N HIS A 107 -9.82 15.69 0.90
CA HIS A 107 -9.29 15.99 2.24
C HIS A 107 -8.97 14.74 3.08
N VAL A 108 -9.70 13.63 2.91
CA VAL A 108 -9.41 12.35 3.58
C VAL A 108 -8.17 11.72 2.97
N TYR A 109 -8.05 11.76 1.64
CA TYR A 109 -6.84 11.30 0.95
C TYR A 109 -5.59 12.06 1.42
N VAL A 110 -5.66 13.39 1.49
CA VAL A 110 -4.57 14.24 1.99
C VAL A 110 -4.25 13.93 3.46
N ALA A 111 -5.27 13.74 4.31
CA ALA A 111 -5.05 13.38 5.71
C ALA A 111 -4.36 12.02 5.86
N ALA A 112 -4.75 11.03 5.05
CA ALA A 112 -4.12 9.71 5.04
C ALA A 112 -2.66 9.77 4.57
N GLN A 113 -2.36 10.56 3.52
CA GLN A 113 -0.99 10.81 3.09
C GLN A 113 -0.13 11.47 4.17
N SER A 114 -0.65 12.49 4.88
CA SER A 114 0.07 13.13 5.99
C SER A 114 0.35 12.16 7.14
N ARG A 115 -0.62 11.28 7.46
CA ARG A 115 -0.44 10.23 8.47
C ARG A 115 0.65 9.25 8.03
N LEU A 116 0.70 8.89 6.75
CA LEU A 116 1.73 8.02 6.20
C LEU A 116 3.11 8.66 6.23
N ALA A 117 3.25 9.93 5.82
CA ALA A 117 4.52 10.66 5.93
C ALA A 117 5.03 10.68 7.38
N THR A 118 4.15 10.97 8.34
CA THR A 118 4.47 10.95 9.78
C THR A 118 4.91 9.56 10.26
N LEU A 119 4.38 8.49 9.67
CA LEU A 119 4.78 7.12 9.99
C LEU A 119 6.19 6.83 9.47
N LEU A 120 6.46 7.18 8.21
CA LEU A 120 7.74 6.92 7.54
C LEU A 120 8.89 7.72 8.13
N ASP A 121 8.63 8.93 8.62
CA ASP A 121 9.63 9.77 9.31
C ASP A 121 10.06 9.19 10.68
N ARG A 122 9.25 8.30 11.29
CA ARG A 122 9.58 7.66 12.56
C ARG A 122 10.49 6.46 12.29
N THR A 123 11.79 6.67 12.52
CA THR A 123 12.91 5.75 12.28
C THR A 123 12.79 4.36 12.95
N GLN A 124 11.79 4.15 13.82
CA GLN A 124 11.40 2.85 14.37
C GLN A 124 9.87 2.84 14.52
N THR A 125 9.16 2.21 13.58
CA THR A 125 7.73 1.96 13.75
C THR A 125 7.43 0.47 13.70
N ILE A 126 6.84 -0.03 14.78
CA ILE A 126 6.02 -1.24 14.75
C ILE A 126 4.90 -0.94 13.75
N SER A 127 4.73 -1.82 12.77
CA SER A 127 3.74 -1.70 11.71
C SER A 127 2.35 -1.33 12.29
N PRO A 128 1.63 -0.36 11.67
CA PRO A 128 0.27 0.00 12.06
C PRO A 128 -0.73 -1.16 12.01
N ILE A 129 -0.63 -2.03 11.01
CA ILE A 129 -1.55 -3.15 10.83
C ILE A 129 -1.34 -4.16 11.96
N ARG A 130 -0.08 -4.47 12.30
CA ARG A 130 0.28 -5.31 13.44
C ARG A 130 -0.15 -4.73 14.79
N ARG A 131 -0.22 -3.40 14.93
CA ARG A 131 -0.72 -2.75 16.15
C ARG A 131 -2.22 -2.98 16.35
N GLU A 132 -3.01 -2.87 15.28
CA GLU A 132 -4.48 -3.02 15.36
C GLU A 132 -4.90 -4.49 15.52
N ALA A 133 -4.17 -5.43 14.91
CA ALA A 133 -4.39 -6.87 15.09
C ALA A 133 -4.20 -7.35 16.56
N ASN A 134 -3.46 -6.60 17.38
CA ASN A 134 -3.20 -6.95 18.78
C ASN A 134 -4.18 -6.30 19.78
N THR A 135 -5.21 -5.60 19.27
CA THR A 135 -6.21 -4.89 20.07
C THR A 135 -7.62 -5.51 19.95
N LEU A 136 -7.77 -6.57 19.15
CA LEU A 136 -8.96 -7.42 19.01
C LEU A 136 -8.75 -8.76 19.74
#